data_AF-A0A1A0TGC9-F1
#
_entry.id   AF-A0A1A0TGC9-F1
#
_cell.length_a   1.000
_cell.length_b   1.000
_cell.length_c   1.000
_cell.angle_alpha   90.00
_cell.angle_beta   90.00
_cell.angle_gamma   90.00
#
_symmetry.space_group_name_H-M   'P 1'
#
loop_
_entity.id
_entity.type
_entity.pdbx_description
1 polymer ?
#
loop_
_entity_poly.entity_id
_entity_poly.type
_entity_poly.pdbx_seq_one_letter_code
_entity_poly.pdbx_strand_id
1 'polypeptide(L)'
;MTAVDDVGGSPADSYFDRVEALSRATTRLRFDPYVDIDWDAPENALDRNDPRWQLDPETNPLAATEWYAEQPLQRRIDMGRWVTANTLKTTIQFEMMLIRGVIHYSGKLANGSPVFRYLLHELIDECNHIQMFQEFVNRTGEDVPGMRRGSRIFGPILGFLGGYVSILHFIAILCGEQPLHYQQTLQHRGAANVPPLLNKITYIHLAEEARHITFADDHLAEEMRKAGWFKRFSCAIGFPILLRWLVGESVGAPRAFAREFGVPRAVFKSAYWRSAESRRMMAESAADCRRVAEDLGLRTGWTRWIWRLLGIDGRLPRYRGEPDRSAAVTRVAGLSMVRWGRIAATLAVAGVALVVAPDGPRIIAAAAIGAGLWALYHVVRERIGGIVGNQGFEWARFFVWVAVCVAMIPIGGLIGLALVVLMILSLADFLPTM
;
A
#
# COMPACT_ATOMS: atom_id res chain seq x y z
N MET A 1 17.47 21.48 22.01
CA MET A 1 16.61 22.35 22.83
C MET A 1 17.06 23.77 22.56
N THR A 2 16.42 24.41 21.60
CA THR A 2 16.54 25.85 21.31
C THR A 2 15.12 26.34 21.37
N ALA A 3 14.82 27.14 22.38
CA ALA A 3 13.53 27.74 22.61
C ALA A 3 13.18 28.60 21.39
N VAL A 4 12.05 28.30 20.75
CA VAL A 4 11.42 29.21 19.81
C VAL A 4 10.58 30.13 20.68
N ASP A 5 10.91 31.41 20.62
CA ASP A 5 10.20 32.48 21.31
C ASP A 5 8.71 32.44 20.96
N ASP A 6 7.90 32.49 22.02
CA ASP A 6 6.45 32.49 22.02
C ASP A 6 5.96 33.86 21.52
N VAL A 7 5.99 34.08 20.21
CA VAL A 7 5.41 35.27 19.57
C VAL A 7 3.93 34.99 19.33
N GLY A 8 3.08 35.78 19.99
CA GLY A 8 1.62 35.69 19.95
C GLY A 8 0.98 35.97 18.59
N GLY A 9 1.18 35.06 17.63
CA GLY A 9 0.40 34.97 16.39
C GLY A 9 -0.84 34.10 16.57
N SER A 10 -1.87 34.32 15.76
CA SER A 10 -3.00 33.39 15.73
C SER A 10 -2.55 32.01 15.23
N PRO A 11 -3.27 30.91 15.53
CA PRO A 11 -2.93 29.59 14.97
C PRO A 11 -2.84 29.57 13.44
N ALA A 12 -3.56 30.48 12.74
CA ALA A 12 -3.51 30.65 11.30
C ALA A 12 -2.21 31.33 10.84
N ASP A 13 -1.74 32.35 11.57
CA ASP A 13 -0.46 33.02 11.28
C ASP A 13 0.71 32.04 11.44
N SER A 14 0.68 31.25 12.52
CA SER A 14 1.65 30.17 12.76
C SER A 14 1.66 29.11 11.65
N TYR A 15 0.52 28.79 11.03
CA TYR A 15 0.45 27.87 9.91
C TYR A 15 1.09 28.46 8.64
N PHE A 16 0.72 29.69 8.26
CA PHE A 16 1.31 30.33 7.08
C PHE A 16 2.81 30.57 7.23
N ASP A 17 3.29 30.91 8.42
CA ASP A 17 4.72 31.04 8.71
C ASP A 17 5.48 29.73 8.44
N ARG A 18 4.89 28.57 8.80
CA ARG A 18 5.47 27.25 8.49
C ARG A 18 5.50 26.98 6.98
N VAL A 19 4.41 27.26 6.26
CA VAL A 19 4.33 27.09 4.80
C VAL A 19 5.37 27.98 4.08
N GLU A 20 5.55 29.21 4.53
CA GLU A 20 6.57 30.10 3.99
C GLU A 20 7.99 29.62 4.33
N ALA A 21 8.22 29.11 5.53
CA ALA A 21 9.50 28.52 5.91
C ALA A 21 9.86 27.33 5.01
N LEU A 22 8.88 26.47 4.70
CA LEU A 22 9.06 25.37 3.75
C LEU A 22 9.34 25.89 2.33
N SER A 23 8.67 26.97 1.90
CA SER A 23 8.93 27.61 0.61
C SER A 23 10.37 28.14 0.52
N ARG A 24 10.85 28.83 1.57
CA ARG A 24 12.24 29.32 1.66
C ARG A 24 13.25 28.17 1.71
N ALA A 25 12.94 27.10 2.45
CA ALA A 25 13.78 25.91 2.52
C ALA A 25 13.95 25.27 1.13
N THR A 26 12.86 25.14 0.38
CA THR A 26 12.87 24.57 -0.98
C THR A 26 13.73 25.41 -1.92
N THR A 27 13.65 26.74 -1.89
CA THR A 27 14.52 27.58 -2.74
C THR A 27 16.01 27.46 -2.43
N ARG A 28 16.38 27.14 -1.18
CA ARG A 28 17.77 27.02 -0.73
C ARG A 28 18.33 25.62 -0.96
N LEU A 29 17.49 24.59 -0.87
CA LEU A 29 17.84 23.18 -0.92
C LEU A 29 17.17 22.48 -2.10
N ARG A 30 17.16 23.15 -3.26
CA ARG A 30 16.63 22.60 -4.51
C ARG A 30 17.66 21.69 -5.17
N PHE A 31 17.20 20.64 -5.83
CA PHE A 31 18.01 19.81 -6.70
C PHE A 31 17.50 19.88 -8.15
N ASP A 32 18.42 19.92 -9.10
CA ASP A 32 18.17 19.71 -10.52
C ASP A 32 18.85 18.40 -10.95
N PRO A 33 18.10 17.43 -11.48
CA PRO A 33 18.63 16.10 -11.75
C PRO A 33 19.70 16.08 -12.83
N TYR A 34 19.77 17.07 -13.72
CA TYR A 34 20.78 17.13 -14.78
C TYR A 34 21.96 18.05 -14.45
N VAL A 35 21.89 18.78 -13.33
CA VAL A 35 23.01 19.60 -12.83
C VAL A 35 23.69 18.93 -11.65
N ASP A 36 22.93 18.38 -10.71
CA ASP A 36 23.45 17.88 -9.43
C ASP A 36 23.85 16.39 -9.48
N ILE A 37 23.49 15.68 -10.55
CA ILE A 37 23.88 14.29 -10.78
C ILE A 37 24.80 14.22 -11.99
N ASP A 38 26.07 13.86 -11.75
CA ASP A 38 26.97 13.44 -12.82
C ASP A 38 26.60 12.02 -13.27
N TRP A 39 25.66 11.92 -14.22
CA TRP A 39 25.14 10.65 -14.70
C TRP A 39 26.19 9.77 -15.38
N ASP A 40 27.24 10.38 -15.93
CA ASP A 40 28.26 9.71 -16.74
C ASP A 40 29.54 9.37 -15.94
N ALA A 41 29.58 9.74 -14.65
CA ALA A 41 30.62 9.34 -13.72
C ALA A 41 30.79 7.80 -13.71
N PRO A 42 32.03 7.26 -13.77
CA PRO A 42 32.27 5.81 -13.83
C PRO A 42 31.61 5.01 -12.70
N GLU A 43 31.56 5.57 -11.48
CA GLU A 43 30.91 4.95 -10.32
C GLU A 43 29.38 4.88 -10.42
N ASN A 44 28.79 5.72 -11.28
CA ASN A 44 27.35 5.75 -11.54
C ASN A 44 26.94 4.80 -12.68
N ALA A 45 27.89 4.09 -13.31
CA ALA A 45 27.59 3.10 -14.32
C ALA A 45 26.71 1.96 -13.76
N LEU A 46 25.62 1.65 -14.47
CA LEU A 46 24.68 0.59 -14.10
C LEU A 46 25.08 -0.75 -14.73
N ASP A 47 26.14 -1.36 -14.22
CA ASP A 47 26.59 -2.68 -14.67
C ASP A 47 25.49 -3.75 -14.44
N ARG A 48 25.22 -4.53 -15.48
CA ARG A 48 24.21 -5.61 -15.47
C ARG A 48 24.64 -6.83 -14.65
N ASN A 49 25.91 -6.92 -14.28
CA ASN A 49 26.45 -8.00 -13.47
C ASN A 49 26.80 -7.56 -12.04
N ASP A 50 26.44 -6.33 -11.66
CA ASP A 50 26.72 -5.80 -10.33
C ASP A 50 25.92 -6.58 -9.25
N PRO A 51 26.59 -7.27 -8.31
CA PRO A 51 25.92 -8.05 -7.27
C PRO A 51 25.09 -7.20 -6.30
N ARG A 52 25.29 -5.87 -6.26
CA ARG A 52 24.50 -4.92 -5.46
C ARG A 52 23.05 -4.77 -5.94
N TRP A 53 22.72 -5.29 -7.13
CA TRP A 53 21.33 -5.33 -7.58
C TRP A 53 20.46 -6.35 -6.85
N GLN A 54 21.06 -7.34 -6.17
CA GLN A 54 20.29 -8.38 -5.50
C GLN A 54 19.24 -7.77 -4.55
N LEU A 55 18.05 -8.35 -4.55
CA LEU A 55 16.97 -7.95 -3.65
C LEU A 55 17.39 -8.14 -2.18
N ASP A 56 17.07 -7.16 -1.35
CA ASP A 56 17.29 -7.18 0.09
C ASP A 56 16.00 -7.61 0.82
N PRO A 57 16.05 -8.57 1.76
CA PRO A 57 14.87 -9.03 2.51
C PRO A 57 14.19 -7.94 3.37
N GLU A 58 14.89 -6.85 3.74
CA GLU A 58 14.30 -5.72 4.44
C GLU A 58 13.43 -4.84 3.52
N THR A 59 13.76 -4.77 2.22
CA THR A 59 13.05 -3.92 1.26
C THR A 59 12.15 -4.70 0.30
N ASN A 60 12.41 -6.00 0.11
CA ASN A 60 11.65 -6.87 -0.78
C ASN A 60 11.45 -8.28 -0.18
N PRO A 61 10.21 -8.66 0.17
CA PRO A 61 9.92 -9.95 0.80
C PRO A 61 10.25 -11.18 -0.05
N LEU A 62 10.36 -11.05 -1.38
CA LEU A 62 10.75 -12.16 -2.23
C LEU A 62 12.16 -12.64 -1.87
N ALA A 63 13.04 -11.72 -1.47
CA ALA A 63 14.41 -12.04 -1.08
C ALA A 63 14.49 -12.94 0.16
N ALA A 64 13.45 -12.93 1.01
CA ALA A 64 13.36 -13.79 2.18
C ALA A 64 12.85 -15.22 1.88
N THR A 65 12.59 -15.55 0.61
CA THR A 65 12.07 -16.88 0.23
C THR A 65 13.19 -17.84 -0.16
N GLU A 66 13.03 -19.11 0.19
CA GLU A 66 13.93 -20.19 -0.24
C GLU A 66 14.02 -20.27 -1.77
N TRP A 67 12.88 -20.13 -2.46
CA TRP A 67 12.84 -20.10 -3.92
C TRP A 67 13.76 -19.03 -4.52
N TYR A 68 13.84 -17.84 -3.92
CA TYR A 68 14.76 -16.80 -4.37
C TYR A 68 16.22 -17.16 -4.07
N ALA A 69 16.49 -17.71 -2.89
CA ALA A 69 17.84 -18.13 -2.49
C ALA A 69 18.43 -19.22 -3.41
N GLU A 70 17.57 -20.09 -3.96
CA GLU A 70 17.96 -21.13 -4.93
C GLU A 70 18.26 -20.59 -6.33
N GLN A 71 17.91 -19.34 -6.65
CA GLN A 71 18.13 -18.79 -7.98
C GLN A 71 19.63 -18.51 -8.24
N PRO A 72 20.13 -18.75 -9.47
CA PRO A 72 21.47 -18.34 -9.86
C PRO A 72 21.71 -16.85 -9.59
N LEU A 73 22.96 -16.47 -9.28
CA LEU A 73 23.32 -15.08 -8.96
C LEU A 73 22.85 -14.11 -10.05
N GLN A 74 23.11 -14.40 -11.32
CA GLN A 74 22.68 -13.53 -12.42
C GLN A 74 21.17 -13.34 -12.44
N ARG A 75 20.39 -14.40 -12.20
CA ARG A 75 18.93 -14.32 -12.17
C ARG A 75 18.42 -13.46 -11.01
N ARG A 76 19.10 -13.50 -9.85
CA ARG A 76 18.82 -12.62 -8.71
C ARG A 76 19.14 -11.15 -9.02
N ILE A 77 20.24 -10.89 -9.73
CA ILE A 77 20.61 -9.57 -10.22
C ILE A 77 19.57 -9.05 -11.22
N ASP A 78 19.16 -9.86 -12.19
CA ASP A 78 18.15 -9.48 -13.20
C ASP A 78 16.80 -9.16 -12.56
N MET A 79 16.36 -9.98 -11.59
CA MET A 79 15.15 -9.70 -10.80
C MET A 79 15.26 -8.37 -10.05
N GLY A 80 16.42 -8.12 -9.45
CA GLY A 80 16.74 -6.89 -8.73
C GLY A 80 16.62 -5.65 -9.60
N ARG A 81 17.34 -5.65 -10.74
CA ARG A 81 17.29 -4.59 -11.76
C ARG A 81 15.87 -4.29 -12.20
N TRP A 82 15.11 -5.35 -12.52
CA TRP A 82 13.72 -5.23 -12.96
C TRP A 82 12.82 -4.64 -11.86
N VAL A 83 12.92 -5.15 -10.63
CA VAL A 83 12.10 -4.67 -9.49
C VAL A 83 12.41 -3.20 -9.21
N THR A 84 13.69 -2.81 -9.13
CA THR A 84 14.08 -1.42 -8.90
C THR A 84 13.54 -0.51 -9.99
N ALA A 85 13.73 -0.86 -11.26
CA ALA A 85 13.20 -0.08 -12.38
C ALA A 85 11.67 0.04 -12.31
N ASN A 86 10.97 -1.06 -11.99
CA ASN A 86 9.51 -1.03 -11.89
C ASN A 86 9.02 -0.20 -10.70
N THR A 87 9.70 -0.24 -9.56
CA THR A 87 9.38 0.60 -8.39
C THR A 87 9.51 2.07 -8.74
N LEU A 88 10.62 2.48 -9.36
CA LEU A 88 10.79 3.88 -9.82
C LEU A 88 9.75 4.25 -10.88
N LYS A 89 9.40 3.34 -11.79
CA LYS A 89 8.34 3.59 -12.78
C LYS A 89 6.95 3.75 -12.14
N THR A 90 6.66 3.00 -11.07
CA THR A 90 5.45 3.18 -10.26
C THR A 90 5.46 4.56 -9.59
N THR A 91 6.60 4.99 -9.04
CA THR A 91 6.77 6.31 -8.43
C THR A 91 6.52 7.43 -9.44
N ILE A 92 7.12 7.38 -10.63
CA ILE A 92 6.84 8.34 -11.72
C ILE A 92 5.34 8.45 -12.00
N GLN A 93 4.66 7.32 -12.12
CA GLN A 93 3.22 7.30 -12.41
C GLN A 93 2.39 7.85 -11.25
N PHE A 94 2.85 7.67 -10.02
CA PHE A 94 2.26 8.25 -8.82
C PHE A 94 2.43 9.78 -8.77
N GLU A 95 3.65 10.29 -8.94
CA GLU A 95 3.94 11.74 -9.00
C GLU A 95 3.10 12.43 -10.09
N MET A 96 2.97 11.80 -11.27
CA MET A 96 2.09 12.31 -12.32
C MET A 96 0.62 12.40 -11.88
N MET A 97 0.12 11.50 -11.02
CA MET A 97 -1.24 11.61 -10.47
C MET A 97 -1.34 12.71 -9.42
N LEU A 98 -0.31 12.90 -8.60
CA LEU A 98 -0.22 13.99 -7.62
C LEU A 98 -0.27 15.34 -8.30
N ILE A 99 0.62 15.56 -9.28
CA ILE A 99 0.70 16.80 -10.06
C ILE A 99 -0.66 17.19 -10.62
N ARG A 100 -1.43 16.22 -11.18
CA ARG A 100 -2.76 16.49 -11.74
C ARG A 100 -3.76 17.06 -10.74
N GLY A 101 -3.75 16.56 -9.50
CA GLY A 101 -4.66 17.05 -8.47
C GLY A 101 -4.16 18.33 -7.82
N VAL A 102 -2.85 18.43 -7.54
CA VAL A 102 -2.21 19.61 -6.94
C VAL A 102 -2.32 20.83 -7.85
N ILE A 103 -2.05 20.70 -9.15
CA ILE A 103 -2.17 21.83 -10.08
C ILE A 103 -3.61 22.34 -10.16
N HIS A 104 -4.59 21.42 -10.18
CA HIS A 104 -6.00 21.78 -10.20
C HIS A 104 -6.44 22.45 -8.89
N TYR A 105 -5.97 21.96 -7.74
CA TYR A 105 -6.24 22.58 -6.45
C TYR A 105 -5.62 23.99 -6.36
N SER A 106 -4.38 24.14 -6.82
CA SER A 106 -3.64 25.40 -6.82
C SER A 106 -4.36 26.50 -7.59
N GLY A 107 -5.01 26.17 -8.71
CA GLY A 107 -5.77 27.13 -9.52
C GLY A 107 -6.98 27.78 -8.81
N LYS A 108 -7.38 27.29 -7.63
CA LYS A 108 -8.49 27.83 -6.82
C LYS A 108 -8.00 28.77 -5.72
N LEU A 109 -6.70 28.88 -5.50
CA LEU A 109 -6.12 29.67 -4.42
C LEU A 109 -6.05 31.15 -4.81
N ALA A 110 -6.19 32.03 -3.81
CA ALA A 110 -6.16 33.47 -4.01
C ALA A 110 -4.76 33.99 -4.33
N ASN A 111 -4.70 35.15 -4.99
CA ASN A 111 -3.46 35.89 -5.20
C ASN A 111 -2.76 36.16 -3.86
N GLY A 112 -1.43 35.96 -3.82
CA GLY A 112 -0.64 36.14 -2.61
C GLY A 112 -0.69 34.97 -1.61
N SER A 113 -1.37 33.86 -1.94
CA SER A 113 -1.42 32.68 -1.06
C SER A 113 -0.03 32.05 -0.85
N PRO A 114 0.45 31.91 0.40
CA PRO A 114 1.68 31.16 0.69
C PRO A 114 1.58 29.69 0.28
N VAL A 115 0.38 29.11 0.39
CA VAL A 115 0.07 27.74 -0.02
C VAL A 115 0.26 27.57 -1.52
N PHE A 116 -0.24 28.51 -2.33
CA PHE A 116 -0.04 28.47 -3.78
C PHE A 116 1.46 28.46 -4.11
N ARG A 117 2.23 29.37 -3.52
CA ARG A 117 3.67 29.44 -3.76
C ARG A 117 4.37 28.13 -3.41
N TYR A 118 4.06 27.55 -2.24
CA TYR A 118 4.67 26.29 -1.82
C TYR A 118 4.32 25.14 -2.77
N LEU A 119 3.04 24.98 -3.11
CA LEU A 119 2.59 23.94 -4.04
C LEU A 119 3.27 24.04 -5.40
N LEU A 120 3.54 25.25 -5.88
CA LEU A 120 4.27 25.44 -7.14
C LEU A 120 5.75 25.07 -7.02
N HIS A 121 6.37 25.23 -5.84
CA HIS A 121 7.71 24.69 -5.59
C HIS A 121 7.70 23.16 -5.55
N GLU A 122 6.75 22.56 -4.81
CA GLU A 122 6.56 21.10 -4.76
C GLU A 122 6.38 20.53 -6.17
N LEU A 123 5.52 21.13 -7.00
CA LEU A 123 5.35 20.71 -8.39
C LEU A 123 6.64 20.76 -9.24
N ILE A 124 7.57 21.67 -8.94
CA ILE A 124 8.88 21.72 -9.61
C ILE A 124 9.76 20.57 -9.14
N ASP A 125 9.85 20.35 -7.82
CA ASP A 125 10.58 19.23 -7.22
C ASP A 125 10.02 17.89 -7.78
N GLU A 126 8.70 17.71 -7.88
CA GLU A 126 8.09 16.50 -8.48
C GLU A 126 8.39 16.34 -9.97
N CYS A 127 8.44 17.43 -10.75
CA CYS A 127 8.86 17.33 -12.15
C CYS A 127 10.33 16.91 -12.27
N ASN A 128 11.18 17.32 -11.32
CA ASN A 128 12.57 16.91 -11.24
C ASN A 128 12.68 15.44 -10.83
N HIS A 129 11.87 14.96 -9.88
CA HIS A 129 11.79 13.54 -9.50
C HIS A 129 11.41 12.66 -10.70
N ILE A 130 10.36 13.02 -11.43
CA ILE A 130 9.93 12.29 -12.64
C ILE A 130 11.07 12.17 -13.64
N GLN A 131 11.77 13.28 -13.91
CA GLN A 131 12.90 13.28 -14.86
C GLN A 131 14.06 12.42 -14.36
N MET A 132 14.43 12.55 -13.09
CA MET A 132 15.48 11.78 -12.44
C MET A 132 15.20 10.27 -12.51
N PHE A 133 14.00 9.85 -12.13
CA PHE A 133 13.61 8.45 -12.15
C PHE A 133 13.48 7.91 -13.57
N GLN A 134 12.97 8.72 -14.50
CA GLN A 134 12.87 8.29 -15.90
C GLN A 134 14.26 8.10 -16.52
N GLU A 135 15.22 8.98 -16.24
CA GLU A 135 16.59 8.84 -16.73
C GLU A 135 17.27 7.60 -16.14
N PHE A 136 17.09 7.34 -14.84
CA PHE A 136 17.57 6.11 -14.23
C PHE A 136 16.98 4.86 -14.92
N VAL A 137 15.66 4.82 -15.14
CA VAL A 137 14.99 3.70 -15.82
C VAL A 137 15.48 3.56 -17.27
N ASN A 138 15.72 4.65 -17.99
CA ASN A 138 16.30 4.60 -19.33
C ASN A 138 17.68 3.95 -19.33
N ARG A 139 18.54 4.32 -18.36
CA ARG A 139 19.91 3.79 -18.24
C ARG A 139 19.96 2.33 -17.80
N THR A 140 18.98 1.85 -17.03
CA THR A 140 18.90 0.40 -16.76
C THR A 140 18.56 -0.37 -18.03
N GLY A 141 17.77 0.22 -18.94
CA GLY A 141 17.29 -0.46 -20.15
C GLY A 141 16.24 -1.54 -19.87
N GLU A 142 15.60 -1.50 -18.70
CA GLU A 142 14.53 -2.42 -18.32
C GLU A 142 13.18 -1.95 -18.85
N ASP A 143 12.44 -2.82 -19.54
CA ASP A 143 11.06 -2.54 -19.95
C ASP A 143 10.08 -2.99 -18.85
N VAL A 144 9.63 -2.01 -18.07
CA VAL A 144 8.80 -2.23 -16.88
C VAL A 144 7.46 -1.52 -17.00
N PRO A 145 6.34 -2.16 -16.61
CA PRO A 145 5.01 -1.55 -16.74
C PRO A 145 4.75 -0.44 -15.72
N GLY A 146 5.46 -0.43 -14.58
CA GLY A 146 5.15 0.37 -13.39
C GLY A 146 3.97 -0.19 -12.62
N MET A 147 2.98 0.66 -12.35
CA MET A 147 1.73 0.32 -11.69
C MET A 147 0.98 -0.82 -12.38
N ARG A 148 0.13 -1.48 -11.61
CA ARG A 148 -0.77 -2.52 -12.12
C ARG A 148 -1.70 -1.94 -13.19
N ARG A 149 -2.10 -2.80 -14.12
CA ARG A 149 -2.91 -2.42 -15.30
C ARG A 149 -4.14 -1.56 -14.97
N GLY A 150 -4.88 -1.90 -13.91
CA GLY A 150 -6.04 -1.11 -13.47
C GLY A 150 -5.64 0.30 -13.03
N SER A 151 -4.64 0.41 -12.17
CA SER A 151 -4.10 1.67 -11.65
C SER A 151 -3.53 2.55 -12.76
N ARG A 152 -2.90 1.99 -13.80
CA ARG A 152 -2.45 2.77 -14.97
C ARG A 152 -3.59 3.39 -15.79
N ILE A 153 -4.73 2.70 -15.84
CA ILE A 153 -5.90 3.15 -16.62
C ILE A 153 -6.71 4.17 -15.82
N PHE A 154 -7.02 3.85 -14.56
CA PHE A 154 -7.92 4.65 -13.73
C PHE A 154 -7.19 5.70 -12.88
N GLY A 155 -5.90 5.51 -12.59
CA GLY A 155 -5.09 6.41 -11.79
C GLY A 155 -5.08 7.85 -12.31
N PRO A 156 -4.83 8.11 -13.61
CA PRO A 156 -4.89 9.47 -14.16
C PRO A 156 -6.24 10.16 -13.95
N ILE A 157 -7.34 9.40 -14.02
CA ILE A 157 -8.70 9.92 -13.76
C ILE A 157 -8.86 10.26 -12.28
N LEU A 158 -8.40 9.39 -11.37
CA LEU A 158 -8.42 9.65 -9.93
C LEU A 158 -7.58 10.87 -9.55
N GLY A 159 -6.40 11.05 -10.15
CA GLY A 159 -5.56 12.23 -9.95
C GLY A 159 -6.29 13.52 -10.35
N PHE A 160 -6.94 13.52 -11.53
CA PHE A 160 -7.75 14.64 -11.99
C PHE A 160 -8.93 14.94 -11.06
N LEU A 161 -9.71 13.91 -10.68
CA LEU A 161 -10.83 14.06 -9.75
C LEU A 161 -10.38 14.53 -8.36
N GLY A 162 -9.16 14.15 -7.94
CA GLY A 162 -8.54 14.56 -6.68
C GLY A 162 -8.54 16.07 -6.46
N GLY A 163 -8.29 16.86 -7.51
CA GLY A 163 -8.33 18.32 -7.43
C GLY A 163 -9.69 18.91 -7.00
N TYR A 164 -10.80 18.18 -7.18
CA TYR A 164 -12.13 18.60 -6.72
C TYR A 164 -12.43 18.17 -5.27
N VAL A 165 -11.73 17.16 -4.77
CA VAL A 165 -11.88 16.61 -3.41
C VAL A 165 -10.57 16.77 -2.63
N SER A 166 -10.12 18.02 -2.48
CA SER A 166 -8.77 18.39 -1.98
C SER A 166 -8.32 17.62 -0.73
N ILE A 167 -9.15 17.53 0.31
CA ILE A 167 -8.81 16.79 1.54
C ILE A 167 -8.48 15.33 1.25
N LEU A 168 -9.31 14.65 0.46
CA LEU A 168 -9.08 13.25 0.10
C LEU A 168 -7.86 13.11 -0.83
N HIS A 169 -7.59 14.12 -1.65
CA HIS A 169 -6.38 14.16 -2.47
C HIS A 169 -5.12 14.28 -1.61
N PHE A 170 -5.05 15.22 -0.66
CA PHE A 170 -3.92 15.33 0.29
C PHE A 170 -3.73 14.06 1.13
N ILE A 171 -4.82 13.37 1.50
CA ILE A 171 -4.74 12.03 2.08
C ILE A 171 -4.09 11.04 1.09
N ALA A 172 -4.48 11.05 -0.18
CA ALA A 172 -3.90 10.19 -1.20
C ALA A 172 -2.40 10.49 -1.43
N ILE A 173 -1.99 11.77 -1.37
CA ILE A 173 -0.57 12.17 -1.41
C ILE A 173 0.18 11.47 -0.28
N LEU A 174 -0.23 11.68 0.97
CA LEU A 174 0.40 11.04 2.13
C LEU A 174 0.40 9.51 2.04
N CYS A 175 -0.67 8.92 1.52
CA CYS A 175 -0.81 7.48 1.35
C CYS A 175 0.15 6.87 0.32
N GLY A 176 0.70 7.65 -0.61
CA GLY A 176 1.74 7.18 -1.51
C GLY A 176 3.14 7.61 -1.08
N GLU A 177 3.29 8.85 -0.61
CA GLU A 177 4.60 9.38 -0.22
C GLU A 177 5.16 8.72 1.03
N GLN A 178 4.38 8.55 2.10
CA GLN A 178 4.94 8.01 3.34
C GLN A 178 5.37 6.53 3.21
N PRO A 179 4.62 5.64 2.55
CA PRO A 179 5.10 4.28 2.29
C PRO A 179 6.33 4.23 1.38
N LEU A 180 6.40 5.10 0.37
CA LEU A 180 7.57 5.20 -0.51
C LEU A 180 8.79 5.69 0.29
N HIS A 181 8.62 6.75 1.09
CA HIS A 181 9.63 7.29 1.98
C HIS A 181 10.15 6.23 2.97
N TYR A 182 9.27 5.40 3.53
CA TYR A 182 9.65 4.25 4.35
C TYR A 182 10.54 3.27 3.59
N GLN A 183 10.11 2.84 2.40
CA GLN A 183 10.85 1.89 1.57
C GLN A 183 12.24 2.44 1.16
N GLN A 184 12.28 3.70 0.73
CA GLN A 184 13.52 4.39 0.35
C GLN A 184 14.44 4.61 1.56
N THR A 185 13.89 4.89 2.74
CA THR A 185 14.67 4.99 3.98
C THR A 185 15.35 3.67 4.33
N LEU A 186 14.65 2.54 4.17
CA LEU A 186 15.26 1.21 4.37
C LEU A 186 16.37 0.97 3.36
N GLN A 187 16.12 1.23 2.08
CA GLN A 187 17.14 1.10 1.03
C GLN A 187 18.38 1.96 1.31
N HIS A 188 18.18 3.20 1.73
CA HIS A 188 19.28 4.13 2.03
C HIS A 188 20.07 3.73 3.28
N ARG A 189 19.43 3.13 4.30
CA ARG A 189 20.16 2.55 5.45
C ARG A 189 21.07 1.39 5.02
N GLY A 190 20.68 0.66 3.98
CA GLY A 190 21.48 -0.37 3.32
C GLY A 190 22.41 0.15 2.22
N ALA A 191 22.74 1.46 2.19
CA ALA A 191 23.44 2.12 1.09
C ALA A 191 24.72 1.41 0.58
N ALA A 192 25.44 0.70 1.45
CA ALA A 192 26.65 -0.05 1.06
C ALA A 192 26.36 -1.19 0.06
N ASN A 193 25.13 -1.69 0.03
CA ASN A 193 24.72 -2.87 -0.74
C ASN A 193 23.87 -2.52 -1.97
N VAL A 194 23.80 -1.26 -2.39
CA VAL A 194 23.02 -0.81 -3.55
C VAL A 194 23.90 -0.07 -4.57
N PRO A 195 23.52 -0.03 -5.86
CA PRO A 195 24.25 0.74 -6.86
C PRO A 195 24.40 2.21 -6.46
N PRO A 196 25.56 2.86 -6.67
CA PRO A 196 25.82 4.22 -6.17
C PRO A 196 24.84 5.26 -6.72
N LEU A 197 24.51 5.16 -8.02
CA LEU A 197 23.53 6.04 -8.64
C LEU A 197 22.14 5.87 -8.02
N LEU A 198 21.71 4.64 -7.72
CA LEU A 198 20.43 4.36 -7.06
C LEU A 198 20.40 5.00 -5.67
N ASN A 199 21.48 4.89 -4.90
CA ASN A 199 21.58 5.50 -3.59
C ASN A 199 21.52 7.04 -3.67
N LYS A 200 22.19 7.63 -4.66
CA LYS A 200 22.23 9.09 -4.90
C LYS A 200 20.84 9.64 -5.20
N ILE A 201 20.10 9.05 -6.15
CA ILE A 201 18.73 9.50 -6.48
C ILE A 201 17.76 9.29 -5.32
N THR A 202 17.94 8.21 -4.54
CA THR A 202 17.12 7.93 -3.36
C THR A 202 17.35 8.97 -2.27
N TYR A 203 18.61 9.36 -2.06
CA TYR A 203 18.96 10.40 -1.10
C TYR A 203 18.34 11.76 -1.45
N ILE A 204 18.45 12.17 -2.71
CA ILE A 204 17.85 13.42 -3.21
C ILE A 204 16.35 13.40 -2.95
N HIS A 205 15.66 12.37 -3.44
CA HIS A 205 14.20 12.22 -3.27
C HIS A 205 13.78 12.24 -1.79
N LEU A 206 14.47 11.50 -0.91
CA LEU A 206 14.16 11.49 0.52
C LEU A 206 14.28 12.88 1.17
N ALA A 207 15.26 13.69 0.74
CA ALA A 207 15.50 15.02 1.30
C ALA A 207 14.43 16.04 0.87
N GLU A 208 13.91 15.92 -0.35
CA GLU A 208 12.84 16.77 -0.88
C GLU A 208 11.47 16.33 -0.33
N GLU A 209 11.18 15.02 -0.38
CA GLU A 209 9.92 14.46 0.14
C GLU A 209 9.69 14.69 1.64
N ALA A 210 10.78 14.80 2.42
CA ALA A 210 10.66 15.16 3.82
C ALA A 210 9.93 16.50 4.03
N ARG A 211 10.06 17.45 3.08
CA ARG A 211 9.36 18.73 3.09
C ARG A 211 7.92 18.58 2.61
N HIS A 212 7.70 17.88 1.50
CA HIS A 212 6.36 17.66 0.92
C HIS A 212 5.43 16.97 1.94
N ILE A 213 5.92 15.91 2.57
CA ILE A 213 5.19 15.20 3.63
C ILE A 213 4.89 16.13 4.83
N THR A 214 5.84 17.00 5.22
CA THR A 214 5.62 17.95 6.32
C THR A 214 4.53 18.97 5.97
N PHE A 215 4.57 19.54 4.76
CA PHE A 215 3.52 20.43 4.30
C PHE A 215 2.16 19.72 4.25
N ALA A 216 2.09 18.52 3.66
CA ALA A 216 0.85 17.79 3.51
C ALA A 216 0.24 17.41 4.87
N ASP A 217 1.04 17.04 5.88
CA ASP A 217 0.56 16.78 7.26
C ASP A 217 -0.05 18.06 7.88
N ASP A 218 0.68 19.18 7.84
CA ASP A 218 0.23 20.47 8.38
C ASP A 218 -1.01 21.01 7.65
N HIS A 219 -1.01 20.95 6.32
CA HIS A 219 -2.11 21.42 5.48
C HIS A 219 -3.37 20.57 5.70
N LEU A 220 -3.22 19.25 5.79
CA LEU A 220 -4.35 18.35 6.03
C LEU A 220 -4.93 18.57 7.43
N ALA A 221 -4.10 18.81 8.45
CA ALA A 221 -4.59 19.15 9.78
C ALA A 221 -5.45 20.43 9.77
N GLU A 222 -4.98 21.47 9.07
CA GLU A 222 -5.69 22.74 8.95
C GLU A 222 -7.02 22.60 8.18
N GLU A 223 -7.03 21.88 7.06
CA GLU A 223 -8.25 21.64 6.29
C GLU A 223 -9.25 20.72 7.03
N MET A 224 -8.74 19.75 7.79
CA MET A 224 -9.56 18.82 8.55
C MET A 224 -10.25 19.47 9.76
N ARG A 225 -9.67 20.54 10.32
CA ARG A 225 -10.32 21.38 11.35
C ARG A 225 -11.57 22.08 10.83
N LYS A 226 -11.57 22.45 9.55
CA LYS A 226 -12.70 23.12 8.86
C LYS A 226 -13.70 22.12 8.28
N ALA A 227 -13.37 20.83 8.26
CA ALA A 227 -14.16 19.81 7.62
C ALA A 227 -15.42 19.45 8.43
N GLY A 228 -16.59 19.57 7.80
CA GLY A 228 -17.84 19.08 8.36
C GLY A 228 -17.88 17.54 8.48
N TRP A 229 -18.87 17.05 9.23
CA TRP A 229 -19.04 15.62 9.55
C TRP A 229 -18.96 14.70 8.32
N PHE A 230 -19.64 15.04 7.21
CA PHE A 230 -19.67 14.18 6.03
C PHE A 230 -18.28 14.01 5.40
N LYS A 231 -17.51 15.09 5.26
CA LYS A 231 -16.15 15.04 4.73
C LYS A 231 -15.25 14.20 5.63
N ARG A 232 -15.34 14.40 6.96
CA ARG A 232 -14.59 13.61 7.95
C ARG A 232 -14.94 12.12 7.87
N PHE A 233 -16.23 11.79 7.79
CA PHE A 233 -16.71 10.41 7.63
C PHE A 233 -16.20 9.77 6.33
N SER A 234 -16.31 10.47 5.20
CA SER A 234 -15.77 10.01 3.92
C SER A 234 -14.26 9.78 3.97
N CYS A 235 -13.51 10.69 4.60
CA CYS A 235 -12.06 10.53 4.78
C CYS A 235 -11.72 9.34 5.70
N ALA A 236 -12.48 9.13 6.76
CA ALA A 236 -12.28 8.04 7.71
C ALA A 236 -12.44 6.65 7.07
N ILE A 237 -13.29 6.54 6.04
CA ILE A 237 -13.43 5.34 5.21
C ILE A 237 -12.38 5.31 4.09
N GLY A 238 -12.22 6.42 3.37
CA GLY A 238 -11.39 6.51 2.17
C GLY A 238 -9.91 6.33 2.46
N PHE A 239 -9.41 6.88 3.58
CA PHE A 239 -8.00 6.84 3.95
C PHE A 239 -7.44 5.40 4.01
N PRO A 240 -7.95 4.48 4.85
CA PRO A 240 -7.40 3.12 4.88
C PRO A 240 -7.49 2.39 3.55
N ILE A 241 -8.52 2.66 2.73
CA ILE A 241 -8.69 2.05 1.40
C ILE A 241 -7.61 2.56 0.43
N LEU A 242 -7.42 3.87 0.36
CA LEU A 242 -6.38 4.51 -0.48
C LEU A 242 -4.99 4.05 -0.06
N LEU A 243 -4.71 4.04 1.25
CA LEU A 243 -3.44 3.57 1.78
C LEU A 243 -3.18 2.11 1.39
N ARG A 244 -4.16 1.22 1.59
CA ARG A 244 -3.97 -0.20 1.25
C ARG A 244 -3.75 -0.40 -0.26
N TRP A 245 -4.41 0.40 -1.09
CA TRP A 245 -4.23 0.36 -2.53
C TRP A 245 -2.82 0.82 -2.92
N LEU A 246 -2.39 2.00 -2.48
CA LEU A 246 -1.11 2.60 -2.83
C LEU A 246 0.09 1.81 -2.27
N VAL A 247 0.04 1.36 -1.02
CA VAL A 247 1.05 0.41 -0.47
C VAL A 247 1.08 -0.87 -1.31
N GLY A 248 -0.07 -1.32 -1.81
CA GLY A 248 -0.14 -2.48 -2.70
C GLY A 248 0.54 -2.27 -4.06
N GLU A 249 0.56 -1.05 -4.58
CA GLU A 249 1.26 -0.68 -5.83
C GLU A 249 2.77 -0.51 -5.61
N SER A 250 3.20 0.04 -4.48
CA SER A 250 4.62 0.25 -4.19
C SER A 250 5.34 -1.02 -3.74
N VAL A 251 4.79 -1.72 -2.75
CA VAL A 251 5.41 -2.88 -2.10
C VAL A 251 5.30 -4.15 -2.94
N GLY A 252 4.17 -4.33 -3.63
CA GLY A 252 3.86 -5.58 -4.31
C GLY A 252 4.18 -5.53 -5.79
N ALA A 253 5.19 -6.29 -6.22
CA ALA A 253 5.53 -6.44 -7.64
C ALA A 253 4.28 -6.74 -8.51
N PRO A 254 4.17 -6.22 -9.74
CA PRO A 254 3.03 -6.53 -10.60
C PRO A 254 3.09 -7.99 -11.07
N ARG A 255 1.96 -8.55 -11.49
CA ARG A 255 1.93 -9.93 -12.05
C ARG A 255 2.80 -10.11 -13.30
N ALA A 256 3.21 -9.03 -13.95
CA ALA A 256 4.16 -9.07 -15.06
C ALA A 256 5.51 -9.62 -14.60
N PHE A 257 6.04 -9.14 -13.47
CA PHE A 257 7.25 -9.66 -12.84
C PHE A 257 7.20 -11.17 -12.62
N ALA A 258 6.11 -11.66 -12.02
CA ALA A 258 5.96 -13.09 -11.74
C ALA A 258 5.93 -13.94 -13.02
N ARG A 259 5.41 -13.40 -14.12
CA ARG A 259 5.42 -14.08 -15.43
C ARG A 259 6.82 -14.06 -16.06
N GLU A 260 7.46 -12.89 -16.05
CA GLU A 260 8.79 -12.68 -16.61
C GLU A 260 9.81 -13.64 -16.00
N PHE A 261 9.83 -13.73 -14.66
CA PHE A 261 10.79 -14.54 -13.95
C PHE A 261 10.28 -15.91 -13.51
N GLY A 262 9.09 -16.32 -13.97
CA GLY A 262 8.51 -17.63 -13.65
C GLY A 262 8.32 -17.87 -12.15
N VAL A 263 8.02 -16.83 -11.37
CA VAL A 263 7.83 -16.94 -9.92
C VAL A 263 6.57 -17.77 -9.64
N PRO A 264 6.65 -18.91 -8.93
CA PRO A 264 5.48 -19.71 -8.62
C PRO A 264 4.45 -18.87 -7.84
N ARG A 265 3.16 -19.01 -8.17
CA ARG A 265 2.14 -18.18 -7.52
C ARG A 265 2.07 -18.39 -6.00
N ALA A 266 2.34 -19.60 -5.53
CA ALA A 266 2.41 -19.90 -4.09
C ALA A 266 3.51 -19.06 -3.41
N VAL A 267 4.71 -19.06 -3.99
CA VAL A 267 5.85 -18.22 -3.56
C VAL A 267 5.49 -16.75 -3.60
N PHE A 268 4.95 -16.28 -4.74
CA PHE A 268 4.56 -14.88 -4.91
C PHE A 268 3.50 -14.43 -3.89
N LYS A 269 2.47 -15.25 -3.67
CA LYS A 269 1.43 -14.98 -2.65
C LYS A 269 2.02 -15.01 -1.24
N SER A 270 2.91 -15.95 -0.96
CA SER A 270 3.59 -16.07 0.33
C SER A 270 4.41 -14.81 0.61
N ALA A 271 5.35 -14.50 -0.29
CA ALA A 271 6.27 -13.37 -0.21
C ALA A 271 5.54 -12.04 -0.01
N TYR A 272 4.56 -11.71 -0.85
CA TYR A 272 4.00 -10.35 -0.83
C TYR A 272 2.74 -10.20 0.04
N TRP A 273 2.01 -11.28 0.36
CA TRP A 273 0.66 -11.14 0.97
C TRP A 273 0.36 -12.06 2.16
N ARG A 274 1.03 -13.21 2.32
CA ARG A 274 0.62 -14.24 3.29
C ARG A 274 1.64 -14.58 4.36
N SER A 275 2.92 -14.25 4.18
CA SER A 275 3.92 -14.53 5.21
C SER A 275 3.74 -13.58 6.40
N ALA A 276 4.36 -13.91 7.54
CA ALA A 276 4.32 -13.02 8.71
C ALA A 276 5.10 -11.73 8.42
N GLU A 277 6.19 -11.86 7.66
CA GLU A 277 7.09 -10.83 7.20
C GLU A 277 6.35 -9.88 6.25
N SER A 278 5.61 -10.40 5.28
CA SER A 278 4.85 -9.59 4.33
C SER A 278 3.77 -8.77 5.02
N ARG A 279 3.08 -9.37 6.01
CA ARG A 279 2.07 -8.67 6.83
C ARG A 279 2.71 -7.63 7.74
N ARG A 280 3.90 -7.90 8.29
CA ARG A 280 4.65 -6.94 9.09
C ARG A 280 5.05 -5.74 8.23
N MET A 281 5.68 -5.99 7.09
CA MET A 281 6.14 -4.93 6.19
C MET A 281 4.97 -4.08 5.67
N MET A 282 3.82 -4.69 5.36
CA MET A 282 2.57 -3.97 5.03
C MET A 282 2.11 -3.06 6.18
N ALA A 283 2.15 -3.54 7.42
CA ALA A 283 1.77 -2.77 8.60
C ALA A 283 2.79 -1.66 8.93
N GLU A 284 4.08 -1.90 8.76
CA GLU A 284 5.13 -0.90 9.04
C GLU A 284 5.19 0.17 7.95
N SER A 285 5.01 -0.20 6.67
CA SER A 285 4.90 0.78 5.56
C SER A 285 3.70 1.73 5.74
N ALA A 286 2.68 1.29 6.47
CA ALA A 286 1.49 2.07 6.78
C ALA A 286 1.58 2.86 8.11
N ALA A 287 2.69 2.76 8.85
CA ALA A 287 2.77 3.25 10.23
C ALA A 287 2.61 4.78 10.33
N ASP A 288 3.31 5.55 9.50
CA ASP A 288 3.23 7.01 9.52
C ASP A 288 1.86 7.51 9.07
N CYS A 289 1.26 6.90 8.04
CA CYS A 289 -0.09 7.23 7.62
C CYS A 289 -1.13 6.92 8.71
N ARG A 290 -0.91 5.82 9.43
CA ARG A 290 -1.77 5.43 10.56
C ARG A 290 -1.69 6.44 11.70
N ARG A 291 -0.49 6.99 11.97
CA ARG A 291 -0.31 8.10 12.93
C ARG A 291 -1.10 9.32 12.48
N VAL A 292 -0.92 9.77 11.24
CA VAL A 292 -1.67 10.91 10.69
C VAL A 292 -3.18 10.69 10.80
N ALA A 293 -3.68 9.50 10.47
CA ALA A 293 -5.10 9.18 10.61
C ALA A 293 -5.60 9.21 12.08
N GLU A 294 -4.76 8.83 13.05
CA GLU A 294 -5.08 8.95 14.49
C GLU A 294 -5.10 10.43 14.90
N ASP A 295 -4.08 11.21 14.52
CA ASP A 295 -3.92 12.62 14.88
C ASP A 295 -5.07 13.49 14.32
N LEU A 296 -5.56 13.17 13.12
CA LEU A 296 -6.71 13.82 12.50
C LEU A 296 -8.07 13.38 13.09
N GLY A 297 -8.06 12.38 13.99
CA GLY A 297 -9.27 11.78 14.56
C GLY A 297 -10.08 10.95 13.56
N LEU A 298 -9.45 10.48 12.48
CA LEU A 298 -10.08 9.64 11.46
C LEU A 298 -10.05 8.16 11.86
N ARG A 299 -9.20 7.77 12.81
CA ARG A 299 -9.04 6.38 13.28
C ARG A 299 -9.89 6.03 14.53
N THR A 300 -11.19 6.24 14.41
CA THR A 300 -12.22 5.89 15.40
C THR A 300 -12.28 4.38 15.74
N GLY A 301 -12.98 4.01 16.82
CA GLY A 301 -13.18 2.61 17.22
C GLY A 301 -13.74 1.70 16.11
N TRP A 302 -14.65 2.22 15.27
CA TRP A 302 -15.23 1.46 14.16
C TRP A 302 -14.34 1.44 12.92
N THR A 303 -13.68 2.54 12.57
CA THR A 303 -12.81 2.58 11.37
C THR A 303 -11.60 1.67 11.54
N ARG A 304 -11.08 1.51 12.77
CA ARG A 304 -10.01 0.55 13.09
C ARG A 304 -10.29 -0.86 12.57
N TRP A 305 -11.55 -1.27 12.46
CA TRP A 305 -11.90 -2.56 11.83
C TRP A 305 -11.55 -2.61 10.34
N ILE A 306 -11.71 -1.51 9.60
CA ILE A 306 -11.29 -1.40 8.21
C ILE A 306 -9.77 -1.54 8.10
N TRP A 307 -9.02 -0.85 8.96
CA TRP A 307 -7.55 -0.95 9.00
C TRP A 307 -7.09 -2.39 9.25
N ARG A 308 -7.72 -3.09 10.19
CA ARG A 308 -7.43 -4.51 10.49
C ARG A 308 -7.79 -5.43 9.34
N LEU A 309 -8.95 -5.24 8.73
CA LEU A 309 -9.42 -6.04 7.59
C LEU A 309 -8.48 -5.90 6.40
N LEU A 310 -7.97 -4.69 6.16
CA LEU A 310 -7.03 -4.40 5.09
C LEU A 310 -5.58 -4.83 5.41
N GLY A 311 -5.30 -5.26 6.65
CA GLY A 311 -3.98 -5.73 7.08
C GLY A 311 -2.95 -4.60 7.27
N ILE A 312 -3.43 -3.37 7.46
CA ILE A 312 -2.63 -2.14 7.63
C ILE A 312 -2.83 -1.54 9.02
N ASP A 313 -3.33 -2.32 9.99
CA ASP A 313 -3.33 -1.96 11.41
C ASP A 313 -2.05 -2.46 12.12
N GLY A 314 -1.70 -1.84 13.24
CA GLY A 314 -0.50 -2.16 14.00
C GLY A 314 -0.09 -1.04 14.96
N ARG A 315 1.20 -1.01 15.31
CA ARG A 315 1.80 -0.02 16.21
C ARG A 315 1.58 1.40 15.69
N LEU A 316 1.35 2.35 16.60
CA LEU A 316 1.39 3.77 16.28
C LEU A 316 2.81 4.28 16.56
N PRO A 317 3.50 4.87 15.57
CA PRO A 317 4.79 5.49 15.79
C PRO A 317 4.63 6.79 16.59
N ARG A 318 5.62 7.10 17.43
CA ARG A 318 5.68 8.33 18.25
C ARG A 318 6.05 9.56 17.44
N TYR A 319 6.82 9.37 16.38
CA TYR A 319 7.25 10.40 15.44
C TYR A 319 7.45 9.77 14.05
N ARG A 320 7.45 10.62 13.01
CA ARG A 320 7.62 10.18 11.61
C ARG A 320 8.91 9.37 11.42
N GLY A 321 8.81 8.20 10.81
CA GLY A 321 9.95 7.34 10.51
C GLY A 321 10.54 6.59 11.71
N GLU A 322 9.83 6.53 12.84
CA GLU A 322 10.28 5.77 14.02
C GLU A 322 10.44 4.26 13.68
N PRO A 323 11.66 3.70 13.75
CA PRO A 323 11.88 2.28 13.48
C PRO A 323 11.14 1.38 14.47
N ASP A 324 10.48 0.33 13.99
CA ASP A 324 9.95 -0.71 14.87
C ASP A 324 11.07 -1.62 15.36
N ARG A 325 11.49 -1.37 16.61
CA ARG A 325 12.48 -2.18 17.32
C ARG A 325 11.86 -3.33 18.11
N SER A 326 10.54 -3.52 18.01
CA SER A 326 9.89 -4.64 18.68
C SER A 326 10.43 -5.94 18.08
N ALA A 327 10.79 -6.89 18.94
CA ALA A 327 11.15 -8.23 18.49
C ALA A 327 10.02 -8.74 17.59
N ALA A 328 10.36 -9.45 16.51
CA ALA A 328 9.40 -10.13 15.67
C ALA A 328 8.69 -11.19 16.52
N VAL A 329 7.65 -10.79 17.27
CA VAL A 329 6.75 -11.74 17.89
C VAL A 329 6.14 -12.47 16.71
N THR A 330 6.52 -13.74 16.54
CA THR A 330 5.93 -14.64 15.56
C THR A 330 4.43 -14.53 15.75
N ARG A 331 3.73 -13.81 14.85
CA ARG A 331 2.30 -13.51 14.95
C ARG A 331 1.43 -14.76 14.72
N VAL A 332 1.86 -15.91 15.22
CA VAL A 332 1.06 -17.13 15.38
C VAL A 332 -0.20 -16.80 16.20
N ALA A 333 -0.08 -15.91 17.20
CA ALA A 333 -1.20 -15.42 18.00
C ALA A 333 -2.21 -14.55 17.23
N GLY A 334 -1.80 -13.86 16.16
CA GLY A 334 -2.71 -13.06 15.32
C GLY A 334 -3.54 -13.92 14.37
N LEU A 335 -2.93 -14.98 13.81
CA LEU A 335 -3.62 -15.97 12.99
C LEU A 335 -4.64 -16.75 13.81
N SER A 336 -4.31 -17.14 15.05
CA SER A 336 -5.28 -17.78 15.94
C SER A 336 -6.44 -16.82 16.27
N MET A 337 -6.19 -15.55 16.55
CA MET A 337 -7.24 -14.58 16.88
C MET A 337 -8.20 -14.30 15.72
N VAL A 338 -7.69 -14.19 14.48
CA VAL A 338 -8.55 -14.04 13.28
C VAL A 338 -9.35 -15.31 13.01
N ARG A 339 -8.73 -16.49 13.16
CA ARG A 339 -9.42 -17.79 13.06
C ARG A 339 -10.54 -17.91 14.08
N TRP A 340 -10.25 -17.62 15.35
CA TRP A 340 -11.26 -17.61 16.42
C TRP A 340 -12.34 -16.56 16.20
N GLY A 341 -12.01 -15.38 15.67
CA GLY A 341 -12.97 -14.34 15.31
C GLY A 341 -13.94 -14.77 14.20
N ARG A 342 -13.46 -15.49 13.18
CA ARG A 342 -14.31 -16.05 12.11
C ARG A 342 -15.19 -17.18 12.62
N ILE A 343 -14.64 -18.08 13.42
CA ILE A 343 -15.41 -19.14 14.09
C ILE A 343 -16.51 -18.52 14.99
N ALA A 344 -16.16 -17.51 15.79
CA ALA A 344 -17.12 -16.79 16.62
C ALA A 344 -18.20 -16.09 15.78
N ALA A 345 -17.85 -15.47 14.65
CA ALA A 345 -18.82 -14.89 13.72
C ALA A 345 -19.75 -15.95 13.10
N THR A 346 -19.22 -17.11 12.70
CA THR A 346 -20.02 -18.24 12.23
C THR A 346 -21.00 -18.71 13.31
N LEU A 347 -20.53 -18.87 14.55
CA LEU A 347 -21.36 -19.28 15.69
C LEU A 347 -22.42 -18.22 16.04
N ALA A 348 -22.08 -16.94 15.96
CA ALA A 348 -23.02 -15.84 16.20
C ALA A 348 -24.14 -15.82 15.16
N VAL A 349 -23.82 -15.93 13.88
CA VAL A 349 -24.84 -15.98 12.81
C VAL A 349 -25.65 -17.28 12.89
N ALA A 350 -25.06 -18.40 13.32
CA ALA A 350 -25.79 -19.64 13.60
C ALA A 350 -26.78 -19.47 14.77
N GLY A 351 -26.36 -18.78 15.84
CA GLY A 351 -27.26 -18.39 16.94
C GLY A 351 -28.41 -17.51 16.46
N VAL A 352 -28.13 -16.51 15.63
CA VAL A 352 -29.18 -15.66 15.00
C VAL A 352 -30.13 -16.50 14.15
N ALA A 353 -29.62 -17.45 13.36
CA ALA A 353 -30.46 -18.34 12.55
C ALA A 353 -31.39 -19.20 13.41
N LEU A 354 -30.92 -19.71 14.56
CA LEU A 354 -31.74 -20.51 15.49
C LEU A 354 -32.83 -19.68 16.20
N VAL A 355 -32.58 -18.39 16.44
CA VAL A 355 -33.50 -17.52 17.18
C VAL A 355 -34.52 -16.84 16.26
N VAL A 356 -34.08 -16.40 15.08
CA VAL A 356 -34.88 -15.51 14.21
C VAL A 356 -35.60 -16.28 13.11
N ALA A 357 -35.11 -17.46 12.72
CA ALA A 357 -35.72 -18.25 11.66
C ALA A 357 -36.37 -19.53 12.23
N PRO A 358 -37.65 -19.81 11.89
CA PRO A 358 -38.34 -21.02 12.35
C PRO A 358 -37.68 -22.31 11.83
N ASP A 359 -36.96 -22.24 10.71
CA ASP A 359 -36.17 -23.33 10.14
C ASP A 359 -34.66 -23.24 10.45
N GLY A 360 -34.25 -22.51 11.49
CA GLY A 360 -32.86 -22.28 11.88
C GLY A 360 -31.93 -23.52 11.83
N PRO A 361 -32.34 -24.68 12.38
CA PRO A 361 -31.53 -25.91 12.29
C PRO A 361 -31.31 -26.41 10.85
N ARG A 362 -32.32 -26.27 9.98
CA ARG A 362 -32.23 -26.65 8.57
C ARG A 362 -31.32 -25.69 7.79
N ILE A 363 -31.35 -24.39 8.11
CA ILE A 363 -30.47 -23.37 7.54
C ILE A 363 -29.00 -23.69 7.86
N ILE A 364 -28.70 -24.02 9.11
CA ILE A 364 -27.34 -24.37 9.56
C ILE A 364 -26.86 -25.65 8.87
N ALA A 365 -27.70 -26.70 8.84
CA ALA A 365 -27.35 -27.96 8.20
C ALA A 365 -27.07 -27.79 6.71
N ALA A 366 -27.93 -27.05 6.00
CA ALA A 366 -27.77 -26.80 4.58
C ALA A 366 -26.50 -25.97 4.28
N ALA A 367 -26.18 -25.01 5.15
CA ALA A 367 -24.97 -24.22 5.01
C ALA A 367 -23.68 -25.01 5.28
N ALA A 368 -23.70 -25.89 6.28
CA ALA A 368 -22.60 -26.80 6.57
C ALA A 368 -22.35 -27.78 5.41
N ILE A 369 -23.42 -28.30 4.80
CA ILE A 369 -23.33 -29.13 3.59
C ILE A 369 -22.71 -28.33 2.43
N GLY A 370 -23.16 -27.10 2.20
CA GLY A 370 -22.60 -26.23 1.15
C GLY A 370 -21.11 -25.95 1.35
N ALA A 371 -20.69 -25.65 2.59
CA ALA A 371 -19.30 -25.43 2.93
C ALA A 371 -18.44 -26.71 2.81
N GLY A 372 -19.01 -27.86 3.18
CA GLY A 372 -18.37 -29.18 3.04
C GLY A 372 -18.21 -29.62 1.58
N LEU A 373 -19.22 -29.42 0.73
CA LEU A 373 -19.15 -29.69 -0.72
C LEU A 373 -18.10 -28.81 -1.39
N TRP A 374 -18.02 -27.54 -0.99
CA TRP A 374 -17.00 -26.62 -1.47
C TRP A 374 -15.59 -27.04 -1.05
N ALA A 375 -15.39 -27.46 0.20
CA ALA A 375 -14.11 -27.96 0.69
C ALA A 375 -13.71 -29.27 -0.03
N LEU A 376 -14.65 -30.20 -0.20
CA LEU A 376 -14.44 -31.46 -0.92
C LEU A 376 -14.04 -31.21 -2.38
N TYR A 377 -14.70 -30.28 -3.07
CA TYR A 377 -14.32 -29.88 -4.43
C TYR A 377 -12.85 -29.46 -4.52
N HIS A 378 -12.36 -28.65 -3.57
CA HIS A 378 -10.95 -28.21 -3.55
C HIS A 378 -9.98 -29.35 -3.23
N VAL A 379 -10.31 -30.23 -2.29
CA VAL A 379 -9.48 -31.40 -1.95
C VAL A 379 -9.39 -32.39 -3.11
N VAL A 380 -10.51 -32.69 -3.77
CA VAL A 380 -10.54 -33.58 -4.95
C VAL A 380 -9.74 -32.99 -6.10
N ARG A 381 -9.90 -31.68 -6.33
CA ARG A 381 -9.17 -30.97 -7.37
C ARG A 381 -7.65 -30.96 -7.13
N GLU A 382 -7.23 -30.80 -5.88
CA GLU A 382 -5.82 -30.88 -5.48
C GLU A 382 -5.24 -32.27 -5.81
N ARG A 383 -5.96 -33.34 -5.48
CA ARG A 383 -5.53 -34.73 -5.79
C ARG A 383 -5.44 -35.02 -7.29
N ILE A 384 -6.24 -34.36 -8.11
CA ILE A 384 -6.25 -34.53 -9.58
C ILE A 384 -5.14 -33.67 -10.25
N GLY A 385 -4.28 -32.99 -9.47
CA GLY A 385 -3.20 -32.15 -10.01
C GLY A 385 -3.68 -30.79 -10.53
N GLY A 386 -4.93 -30.42 -10.24
CA GLY A 386 -5.46 -29.09 -10.56
C GLY A 386 -4.95 -28.08 -9.55
N ILE A 387 -3.79 -27.48 -9.79
CA ILE A 387 -3.24 -26.36 -8.99
C ILE A 387 -4.35 -25.31 -8.76
N VAL A 388 -4.82 -25.19 -7.52
CA VAL A 388 -5.88 -24.23 -7.14
C VAL A 388 -5.26 -22.85 -6.99
N GLY A 389 -4.81 -22.31 -8.11
CA GLY A 389 -3.94 -21.16 -8.07
C GLY A 389 -3.34 -20.76 -9.39
N ASN A 390 -4.01 -20.90 -10.54
CA ASN A 390 -3.70 -20.06 -11.72
C ASN A 390 -4.69 -20.24 -12.89
N GLN A 391 -6.00 -20.16 -12.65
CA GLN A 391 -6.94 -20.26 -13.78
C GLN A 391 -7.67 -18.94 -14.02
N GLY A 392 -8.04 -18.74 -15.29
CA GLY A 392 -9.04 -17.75 -15.69
C GLY A 392 -10.37 -18.01 -15.00
N PHE A 393 -11.40 -17.23 -15.33
CA PHE A 393 -12.74 -17.45 -14.80
C PHE A 393 -13.20 -18.88 -15.12
N GLU A 394 -13.30 -19.72 -14.08
CA GLU A 394 -13.75 -21.11 -14.21
C GLU A 394 -15.25 -21.18 -14.05
N TRP A 395 -15.94 -21.47 -15.16
CA TRP A 395 -17.38 -21.69 -15.20
C TRP A 395 -17.82 -22.76 -14.19
N ALA A 396 -17.07 -23.86 -14.03
CA ALA A 396 -17.40 -24.90 -13.06
C ALA A 396 -17.42 -24.38 -11.61
N ARG A 397 -16.41 -23.60 -11.21
CA ARG A 397 -16.35 -22.99 -9.88
C ARG A 397 -17.48 -21.97 -9.68
N PHE A 398 -17.79 -21.19 -10.70
CA PHE A 398 -18.91 -20.25 -10.68
C PHE A 398 -20.26 -20.98 -10.57
N PHE A 399 -20.49 -22.04 -11.35
CA PHE A 399 -21.74 -22.81 -11.28
C PHE A 399 -21.92 -23.56 -9.97
N VAL A 400 -20.83 -24.09 -9.36
CA VAL A 400 -20.90 -24.65 -8.00
C VAL A 400 -21.29 -23.55 -7.00
N TRP A 401 -20.69 -22.36 -7.13
CA TRP A 401 -21.00 -21.23 -6.25
C TRP A 401 -22.44 -20.73 -6.42
N VAL A 402 -22.90 -20.58 -7.66
CA VAL A 402 -24.28 -20.22 -8.00
C VAL A 402 -25.24 -21.30 -7.52
N ALA A 403 -24.95 -22.58 -7.70
CA ALA A 403 -25.80 -23.68 -7.22
C ALA A 403 -25.92 -23.67 -5.69
N VAL A 404 -24.81 -23.46 -4.97
CA VAL A 404 -24.83 -23.33 -3.50
C VAL A 404 -25.65 -22.11 -3.09
N CYS A 405 -25.44 -20.95 -3.73
CA CYS A 405 -26.19 -19.73 -3.39
C CYS A 405 -27.69 -19.84 -3.73
N VAL A 406 -28.04 -20.38 -4.90
CA VAL A 406 -29.43 -20.57 -5.34
C VAL A 406 -30.14 -21.59 -4.46
N ALA A 407 -29.47 -22.67 -4.03
CA ALA A 407 -30.02 -23.62 -3.07
C ALA A 407 -30.25 -23.01 -1.68
N MET A 408 -29.49 -21.97 -1.30
CA MET A 408 -29.65 -21.29 0.00
C MET A 408 -30.78 -20.26 0.02
N ILE A 409 -31.13 -19.67 -1.13
CA ILE A 409 -32.20 -18.66 -1.24
C ILE A 409 -33.54 -19.14 -0.64
N PRO A 410 -34.08 -20.32 -1.00
CA PRO A 410 -35.37 -20.79 -0.48
C PRO A 410 -35.30 -21.34 0.96
N ILE A 411 -34.11 -21.62 1.50
CA ILE A 411 -33.95 -22.27 2.82
C ILE A 411 -33.74 -21.23 3.94
N GLY A 412 -33.01 -20.14 3.68
CA GLY A 412 -32.67 -19.17 4.73
C GLY A 412 -32.41 -17.73 4.28
N GLY A 413 -32.70 -17.39 3.02
CA GLY A 413 -32.50 -16.05 2.48
C GLY A 413 -31.07 -15.50 2.69
N LEU A 414 -30.95 -14.22 3.04
CA LEU A 414 -29.66 -13.56 3.29
C LEU A 414 -28.90 -14.12 4.50
N ILE A 415 -29.62 -14.65 5.51
CA ILE A 415 -29.01 -15.23 6.72
C ILE A 415 -28.30 -16.55 6.36
N GLY A 416 -28.96 -17.41 5.57
CA GLY A 416 -28.36 -18.64 5.07
C GLY A 416 -27.14 -18.39 4.17
N LEU A 417 -27.23 -17.39 3.27
CA LEU A 417 -26.11 -17.00 2.41
C LEU A 417 -24.90 -16.49 3.22
N ALA A 418 -25.13 -15.63 4.21
CA ALA A 418 -24.07 -15.13 5.09
C ALA A 418 -23.42 -16.27 5.89
N LEU A 419 -24.21 -17.23 6.37
CA LEU A 419 -23.71 -18.36 7.15
C LEU A 419 -22.85 -19.31 6.31
N VAL A 420 -23.24 -19.60 5.06
CA VAL A 420 -22.41 -20.35 4.10
C VAL A 420 -21.09 -19.66 3.84
N VAL A 421 -21.11 -18.36 3.55
CA VAL A 421 -19.89 -17.59 3.26
C VAL A 421 -18.95 -17.60 4.46
N LEU A 422 -19.47 -17.38 5.67
CA LEU A 422 -18.67 -17.40 6.89
C LEU A 422 -18.11 -18.80 7.20
N MET A 423 -18.89 -19.87 7.00
CA MET A 423 -18.39 -21.25 7.16
C MET A 423 -17.29 -21.58 6.16
N ILE A 424 -17.45 -21.19 4.90
CA ILE A 424 -16.42 -21.33 3.84
C ILE A 424 -15.14 -20.58 4.23
N LEU A 425 -15.25 -19.33 4.71
CA LEU A 425 -14.10 -18.54 5.15
C LEU A 425 -13.42 -19.15 6.38
N SER A 426 -14.17 -19.79 7.28
CA SER A 426 -13.63 -20.50 8.44
C SER A 426 -12.93 -21.80 8.06
N LEU A 427 -13.44 -22.54 7.07
CA LEU A 427 -12.84 -23.79 6.57
C LEU A 427 -11.61 -23.54 5.68
N ALA A 428 -11.54 -22.40 4.99
CA ALA A 428 -10.46 -22.09 4.05
C ALA A 428 -9.06 -22.11 4.67
N ASP A 429 -8.94 -21.79 5.97
CA ASP A 429 -7.66 -21.78 6.69
C ASP A 429 -7.16 -23.19 7.08
N PHE A 430 -8.01 -24.21 6.99
CA PHE A 430 -7.66 -25.63 7.22
C PHE A 430 -7.31 -26.38 5.92
N LEU A 431 -7.53 -25.73 4.77
CA LEU A 431 -7.16 -26.26 3.47
C LEU A 431 -5.79 -25.66 3.08
N PRO A 432 -4.73 -26.48 2.98
CA PRO A 432 -3.34 -26.01 2.88
C PRO A 432 -3.03 -25.19 1.62
N THR A 433 -3.93 -25.15 0.63
CA THR A 433 -3.64 -24.67 -0.73
C THR A 433 -4.45 -23.46 -1.19
N MET A 434 -5.35 -22.88 -0.39
CA MET A 434 -6.15 -21.71 -0.84
C MET A 434 -5.49 -20.36 -0.71
#